data_AF-A0A2P2JGU8-F1
#
_entry.id   AF-A0A2P2JGU8-F1
#
_cell.length_a   1.000
_cell.length_b   1.000
_cell.length_c   1.000
_cell.angle_alpha   90.00
_cell.angle_beta   90.00
_cell.angle_gamma   90.00
#
_symmetry.space_group_name_H-M   'P 1'
#
loop_
_entity.id
_entity.type
_entity.pdbx_description
1 polymer ?
#
loop_
_entity_poly.entity_id
_entity_poly.type
_entity_poly.pdbx_seq_one_letter_code
_entity_poly.pdbx_strand_id
1 'polypeptide(L)'
;MLCLRVRNANTFRKLWRKMGGRASRKEIHVLVVPFHVQGHINPMLQFAKRLSSKGLRLTLVIPKSIGNSIQSHGNSINVEFIFDGVKEGQSTPAIEEYLKIYKAAATQSIAELLEKHSSTPHPIKYIIYDSIVPWLLDVARSSGIDGCPFFTQSCAVGAVYYHAFQGTLNFPFEEPVVSLPSIPPLEFNDLPSFVRDSGSYPGIYDMVFSQFSNVNEPGVLLWNTFTELEDKVRLKFL
;
A
#
# COMPACT_ATOMS: atom_id res chain seq x y z
N MET A 1 5.84 15.21 7.39
CA MET A 1 6.09 15.17 5.94
C MET A 1 6.22 13.71 5.54
N LEU A 2 5.43 13.19 4.59
CA LEU A 2 5.46 11.77 4.23
C LEU A 2 6.90 11.32 3.86
N CYS A 3 7.36 10.24 4.46
CA CYS A 3 8.70 9.70 4.22
C CYS A 3 8.70 8.87 2.93
N LEU A 4 9.22 9.48 1.86
CA LEU A 4 9.54 8.77 0.63
C LEU A 4 10.91 8.10 0.77
N ARG A 5 10.95 6.77 0.74
CA ARG A 5 12.22 6.05 0.55
C ARG A 5 12.30 5.61 -0.90
N VAL A 6 13.12 6.34 -1.65
CA VAL A 6 13.44 6.00 -3.03
C VAL A 6 14.72 5.17 -2.98
N ARG A 7 14.66 3.89 -3.38
CA ARG A 7 15.87 3.04 -3.47
C ARG A 7 16.95 3.65 -4.35
N ASN A 8 16.55 4.52 -5.27
CA ASN A 8 17.43 5.39 -6.01
C ASN A 8 16.82 6.79 -6.04
N ALA A 9 17.33 7.74 -5.26
CA ALA A 9 16.83 9.13 -5.24
C ALA A 9 16.78 9.78 -6.64
N ASN A 10 17.57 9.28 -7.59
CA ASN A 10 17.47 9.67 -8.99
C ASN A 10 16.22 9.12 -9.67
N THR A 11 15.63 8.00 -9.27
CA THR A 11 14.43 7.39 -9.88
C THR A 11 13.16 8.16 -9.58
N PHE A 12 12.88 8.59 -8.34
CA PHE A 12 11.71 9.43 -8.07
C PHE A 12 11.91 10.84 -8.61
N ARG A 13 13.12 11.43 -8.49
CA ARG A 13 13.43 12.70 -9.16
C ARG A 13 13.41 12.56 -10.68
N LYS A 14 13.76 11.41 -11.27
CA LYS A 14 13.65 11.11 -12.71
C LYS A 14 12.20 10.84 -13.11
N LEU A 15 11.39 10.19 -12.27
CA LEU A 15 9.93 10.09 -12.44
C LEU A 15 9.40 11.52 -12.46
N TRP A 16 9.57 12.26 -11.37
CA TRP A 16 9.15 13.65 -11.20
C TRP A 16 9.72 14.64 -12.24
N ARG A 17 10.92 14.39 -12.80
CA ARG A 17 11.50 15.12 -13.94
C ARG A 17 10.93 14.67 -15.29
N LYS A 18 10.73 13.37 -15.52
CA LYS A 18 10.00 12.81 -16.68
C LYS A 18 8.55 13.32 -16.69
N MET A 19 7.99 13.63 -15.52
CA MET A 19 6.66 14.21 -15.37
C MET A 19 6.56 15.69 -15.80
N GLY A 20 7.67 16.34 -16.18
CA GLY A 20 7.73 17.68 -16.77
C GLY A 20 7.21 18.82 -15.88
N GLY A 21 6.88 19.96 -16.51
CA GLY A 21 6.35 21.17 -15.87
C GLY A 21 4.92 21.01 -15.34
N ARG A 22 4.38 22.02 -14.64
CA ARG A 22 3.06 21.92 -13.98
C ARG A 22 1.91 21.61 -14.94
N ALA A 23 2.03 22.00 -16.21
CA ALA A 23 1.06 21.66 -17.27
C ALA A 23 1.12 20.17 -17.67
N SER A 24 2.33 19.62 -17.92
CA SER A 24 2.48 18.19 -18.25
C SER A 24 2.18 17.25 -17.08
N ARG A 25 2.29 17.73 -15.83
CA ARG A 25 1.89 16.94 -14.65
C ARG A 25 0.40 16.68 -14.55
N LYS A 26 -0.45 17.59 -15.08
CA LYS A 26 -1.91 17.38 -15.12
C LYS A 26 -2.32 16.27 -16.07
N GLU A 27 -1.44 15.88 -16.99
CA GLU A 27 -1.64 14.75 -17.90
C GLU A 27 -1.37 13.40 -17.22
N ILE A 28 -0.72 13.41 -16.05
CA ILE A 28 -0.33 12.18 -15.36
C ILE A 28 -1.42 11.79 -14.40
N HIS A 29 -2.06 10.69 -14.75
CA HIS A 29 -3.13 10.10 -13.99
C HIS A 29 -2.61 8.90 -13.20
N VAL A 30 -2.77 8.97 -11.88
CA VAL A 30 -2.33 7.95 -10.93
C VAL A 30 -3.55 7.35 -10.25
N LEU A 31 -3.60 6.02 -10.23
CA LEU A 31 -4.61 5.26 -9.50
C LEU A 31 -4.09 4.98 -8.09
N VAL A 32 -4.92 5.22 -7.07
CA VAL A 32 -4.60 4.97 -5.67
C VAL A 32 -5.53 3.89 -5.15
N VAL A 33 -4.98 2.77 -4.69
CA VAL A 33 -5.73 1.57 -4.30
C VAL A 33 -5.40 1.21 -2.85
N PRO A 34 -6.15 1.75 -1.87
CA PRO A 34 -6.01 1.39 -0.47
C PRO A 34 -6.57 0.00 -0.18
N PHE A 35 -6.10 -0.64 0.89
CA PHE A 35 -6.84 -1.74 1.49
C PHE A 35 -8.12 -1.20 2.13
N HIS A 36 -9.21 -1.97 2.09
CA HIS A 36 -10.59 -1.50 2.22
C HIS A 36 -11.05 -1.21 3.66
N VAL A 37 -10.11 -0.91 4.56
CA VAL A 37 -10.39 -0.54 5.96
C VAL A 37 -9.99 0.91 6.21
N GLN A 38 -10.72 1.58 7.10
CA GLN A 38 -10.60 3.02 7.33
C GLN A 38 -9.16 3.48 7.66
N GLY A 39 -8.44 2.68 8.46
CA GLY A 39 -7.05 2.95 8.85
C GLY A 39 -6.07 3.00 7.66
N HIS A 40 -6.42 2.40 6.53
CA HIS A 40 -5.62 2.38 5.30
C HIS A 40 -6.12 3.42 4.28
N ILE A 41 -7.44 3.52 4.12
CA ILE A 41 -8.08 4.48 3.20
C ILE A 41 -7.72 5.93 3.57
N ASN A 42 -7.81 6.29 4.85
CA ASN A 42 -7.64 7.67 5.28
C ASN A 42 -6.23 8.22 4.99
N PRO A 43 -5.12 7.55 5.37
CA PRO A 43 -3.78 8.00 5.01
C PRO A 43 -3.56 8.13 3.50
N MET A 44 -4.01 7.15 2.72
CA MET A 44 -3.83 7.14 1.27
C MET A 44 -4.67 8.22 0.57
N LEU A 45 -5.89 8.50 1.06
CA LEU A 45 -6.71 9.63 0.61
C LEU A 45 -6.01 10.96 0.90
N GLN A 46 -5.49 11.15 2.11
CA GLN A 46 -4.76 12.38 2.46
C GLN A 46 -3.49 12.55 1.63
N PHE A 47 -2.77 11.47 1.35
CA PHE A 47 -1.63 11.48 0.46
C PHE A 47 -2.03 11.83 -0.98
N ALA A 48 -3.10 11.24 -1.50
CA ALA A 48 -3.65 11.57 -2.81
C ALA A 48 -4.05 13.06 -2.90
N LYS A 49 -4.63 13.65 -1.84
CA LYS A 49 -4.97 15.09 -1.80
C LYS A 49 -3.72 15.95 -1.93
N ARG A 50 -2.64 15.56 -1.26
CA ARG A 50 -1.33 16.24 -1.38
C ARG A 50 -0.76 16.11 -2.79
N LEU A 51 -0.82 14.94 -3.42
CA LEU A 51 -0.36 14.75 -4.80
C LEU A 51 -1.18 15.57 -5.80
N SER A 52 -2.50 15.60 -5.63
CA SER A 52 -3.42 16.41 -6.44
C SER A 52 -3.08 17.90 -6.36
N SER A 53 -2.80 18.41 -5.15
CA SER A 53 -2.36 19.81 -4.96
C SER A 53 -1.06 20.16 -5.72
N LYS A 54 -0.24 19.16 -6.07
CA LYS A 54 1.00 19.30 -6.86
C LYS A 54 0.76 19.18 -8.37
N GLY A 55 -0.49 19.02 -8.80
CA GLY A 55 -0.91 19.03 -10.18
C GLY A 55 -1.04 17.66 -10.84
N LEU A 56 -0.98 16.55 -10.09
CA LEU A 56 -1.26 15.22 -10.62
C LEU A 56 -2.78 14.99 -10.67
N ARG A 57 -3.25 14.18 -11.62
CA ARG A 57 -4.63 13.67 -11.62
C ARG A 57 -4.69 12.39 -10.81
N LEU A 58 -5.57 12.33 -9.81
CA LEU A 58 -5.68 11.20 -8.90
C LEU A 58 -7.07 10.58 -9.02
N THR A 59 -7.12 9.26 -9.05
CA THR A 59 -8.33 8.48 -8.85
C THR A 59 -8.12 7.54 -7.67
N LEU A 60 -8.98 7.65 -6.66
CA LEU A 60 -9.01 6.75 -5.51
C LEU A 60 -10.01 5.63 -5.79
N VAL A 61 -9.58 4.39 -5.60
CA VAL A 61 -10.44 3.21 -5.70
C VAL A 61 -11.05 2.93 -4.33
N ILE A 62 -12.37 2.79 -4.30
CA ILE A 62 -13.12 2.39 -3.10
C ILE A 62 -13.99 1.17 -3.45
N PRO A 63 -13.98 0.11 -2.64
CA PRO A 63 -14.95 -0.98 -2.80
C PRO A 63 -16.39 -0.52 -2.68
N LYS A 64 -17.27 -1.05 -3.53
CA LYS A 64 -18.72 -0.78 -3.49
C LYS A 64 -19.33 -1.12 -2.13
N SER A 65 -18.88 -2.20 -1.49
CA SER A 65 -19.34 -2.66 -0.18
C SER A 65 -19.24 -1.60 0.94
N ILE A 66 -18.27 -0.68 0.85
CA ILE A 66 -18.04 0.38 1.85
C ILE A 66 -18.35 1.79 1.32
N GLY A 67 -18.74 1.90 0.04
CA GLY A 67 -18.81 3.16 -0.71
C GLY A 67 -19.79 4.19 -0.13
N ASN A 68 -20.85 3.75 0.54
CA ASN A 68 -21.84 4.63 1.16
C ASN A 68 -21.28 5.45 2.34
N SER A 69 -20.16 5.03 2.93
CA SER A 69 -19.52 5.72 4.07
C SER A 69 -18.57 6.85 3.67
N ILE A 70 -18.14 6.90 2.40
CA ILE A 70 -17.16 7.87 1.90
C ILE A 70 -17.89 8.86 0.99
N GLN A 71 -18.49 9.88 1.59
CA GLN A 71 -18.99 11.02 0.84
C GLN A 71 -17.81 11.76 0.19
N SER A 72 -17.90 12.02 -1.11
CA SER A 72 -16.88 12.70 -1.90
C SER A 72 -16.73 14.17 -1.48
N HIS A 73 -16.03 14.41 -0.37
CA HIS A 73 -15.75 15.76 0.10
C HIS A 73 -14.52 16.32 -0.61
N GLY A 74 -14.78 16.93 -1.78
CA GLY A 74 -13.90 17.88 -2.45
C GLY A 74 -13.51 17.50 -3.89
N ASN A 75 -13.63 18.47 -4.81
CA ASN A 75 -13.33 18.37 -6.26
C ASN A 75 -11.88 18.00 -6.62
N SER A 76 -11.01 17.68 -5.67
CA SER A 76 -9.57 17.49 -5.92
C SER A 76 -9.18 16.09 -6.39
N ILE A 77 -10.01 15.06 -6.16
CA ILE A 77 -9.69 13.66 -6.47
C ILE A 77 -10.94 12.98 -7.04
N ASN A 78 -10.77 12.17 -8.09
CA ASN A 78 -11.85 11.32 -8.59
C ASN A 78 -11.98 10.07 -7.73
N VAL A 79 -13.19 9.56 -7.55
CA VAL A 79 -13.43 8.29 -6.86
C VAL A 79 -14.06 7.32 -7.84
N GLU A 80 -13.50 6.11 -7.94
CA GLU A 80 -14.05 5.01 -8.72
C GLU A 80 -14.41 3.86 -7.78
N PHE A 81 -15.62 3.32 -7.96
CA PHE A 81 -16.12 2.24 -7.13
C PHE A 81 -15.96 0.89 -7.82
N ILE A 82 -15.21 -0.03 -7.19
CA ILE A 82 -14.97 -1.36 -7.74
C ILE A 82 -15.81 -2.43 -7.05
N PHE A 83 -16.10 -3.51 -7.77
CA PHE A 83 -16.64 -4.71 -7.15
C PHE A 83 -15.52 -5.42 -6.38
N ASP A 84 -15.78 -5.76 -5.12
CA ASP A 84 -14.83 -6.36 -4.21
C ASP A 84 -15.20 -7.79 -3.83
N GLY A 85 -16.15 -8.37 -4.57
CA GLY A 85 -16.59 -9.75 -4.39
C GLY A 85 -17.76 -9.92 -3.43
N VAL A 86 -18.21 -8.84 -2.78
CA VAL A 86 -19.37 -8.87 -1.85
C VAL A 86 -20.56 -8.17 -2.48
N LYS A 87 -21.71 -8.85 -2.52
CA LYS A 87 -22.98 -8.23 -2.91
C LYS A 87 -23.70 -7.68 -1.69
N GLU A 88 -24.47 -6.61 -1.90
CA GLU A 88 -25.33 -6.05 -0.87
C GLU A 88 -26.28 -7.13 -0.32
N GLY A 89 -26.39 -7.20 1.01
CA GLY A 89 -27.25 -8.19 1.70
C GLY A 89 -26.66 -9.59 1.87
N GLN A 90 -25.41 -9.86 1.46
CA GLN A 90 -24.75 -11.14 1.75
C GLN A 90 -24.14 -11.18 3.15
N SER A 91 -24.17 -12.36 3.78
CA SER A 91 -23.45 -12.62 5.02
C SER A 91 -21.94 -12.43 4.80
N THR A 92 -21.26 -11.86 5.79
CA THR A 92 -19.80 -11.70 5.74
C THR A 92 -19.15 -13.08 5.87
N PRO A 93 -18.34 -13.52 4.89
CA PRO A 93 -17.62 -14.80 4.99
C PRO A 93 -16.54 -14.73 6.08
N ALA A 94 -15.97 -15.87 6.43
CA ALA A 94 -14.77 -15.90 7.28
C ALA A 94 -13.66 -15.08 6.63
N ILE A 95 -12.80 -14.43 7.44
CA ILE A 95 -11.81 -13.47 6.96
C ILE A 95 -10.89 -14.05 5.85
N GLU A 96 -10.48 -15.31 5.96
CA GLU A 96 -9.66 -16.00 4.96
C GLU A 96 -10.35 -16.13 3.61
N GLU A 97 -11.60 -16.56 3.63
CA GLU A 97 -12.42 -16.72 2.43
C GLU A 97 -12.70 -15.35 1.82
N TYR A 98 -13.04 -14.37 2.64
CA TYR A 98 -13.23 -12.99 2.21
C TYR A 98 -11.99 -12.42 1.52
N LEU A 99 -10.78 -12.62 2.07
CA LEU A 99 -9.54 -12.15 1.46
C LEU A 99 -9.26 -12.80 0.09
N LYS A 100 -9.58 -14.08 -0.08
CA LYS A 100 -9.46 -14.78 -1.38
C LYS A 100 -10.45 -14.23 -2.40
N ILE A 101 -11.71 -14.05 -2.00
CA ILE A 101 -12.78 -13.45 -2.82
C ILE A 101 -12.39 -12.03 -3.23
N TYR A 102 -11.95 -11.22 -2.26
CA TYR A 102 -11.50 -9.85 -2.47
C TYR A 102 -10.36 -9.79 -3.47
N LYS A 103 -9.30 -10.60 -3.30
CA LYS A 103 -8.16 -10.63 -4.21
C LYS A 103 -8.60 -10.92 -5.65
N ALA A 104 -9.45 -11.93 -5.87
CA ALA A 104 -9.93 -12.27 -7.20
C ALA A 104 -10.78 -11.14 -7.82
N ALA A 105 -11.78 -10.66 -7.09
CA ALA A 105 -12.71 -9.65 -7.58
C ALA A 105 -12.04 -8.28 -7.82
N ALA A 106 -11.15 -7.86 -6.90
CA ALA A 106 -10.43 -6.61 -7.04
C ALA A 106 -9.36 -6.67 -8.16
N THR A 107 -8.71 -7.82 -8.38
CA THR A 107 -7.82 -8.04 -9.54
C THR A 107 -8.55 -7.77 -10.84
N GLN A 108 -9.70 -8.42 -11.03
CA GLN A 108 -10.50 -8.24 -12.23
C GLN A 108 -11.00 -6.79 -12.36
N SER A 109 -11.61 -6.25 -11.31
CA SER A 109 -12.20 -4.90 -11.37
C SER A 109 -11.16 -3.80 -11.62
N ILE A 110 -9.94 -3.95 -11.10
CA ILE A 110 -8.86 -2.98 -11.32
C ILE A 110 -8.30 -3.11 -12.74
N ALA A 111 -8.16 -4.33 -13.28
CA ALA A 111 -7.77 -4.53 -14.67
C ALA A 111 -8.78 -3.89 -15.64
N GLU A 112 -10.08 -4.13 -15.42
CA GLU A 112 -11.17 -3.50 -16.18
C GLU A 112 -11.14 -1.97 -16.07
N LEU A 113 -10.85 -1.44 -14.87
CA LEU A 113 -10.72 0.01 -14.66
C LEU A 113 -9.53 0.60 -15.42
N LEU A 114 -8.37 -0.08 -15.42
CA LEU A 114 -7.19 0.32 -16.18
C LEU A 114 -7.49 0.32 -17.69
N GLU A 115 -8.17 -0.71 -18.19
CA GLU A 115 -8.61 -0.82 -19.58
C GLU A 115 -9.59 0.31 -19.95
N LYS A 116 -10.62 0.55 -19.13
CA LYS A 116 -11.58 1.66 -19.31
C LYS A 116 -10.86 3.01 -19.45
N HIS A 117 -9.83 3.24 -18.65
CA HIS A 117 -9.07 4.50 -18.70
C HIS A 117 -8.05 4.57 -19.84
N SER A 118 -7.63 3.44 -20.42
CA SER A 118 -6.57 3.37 -21.44
C SER A 118 -6.85 4.23 -22.68
N SER A 119 -8.13 4.36 -23.05
CA SER A 119 -8.59 5.09 -24.23
C SER A 119 -9.04 6.53 -23.93
N THR A 120 -8.90 6.98 -22.68
CA THR A 120 -9.27 8.35 -22.29
C THR A 120 -8.13 9.35 -22.61
N PRO A 121 -8.40 10.67 -22.69
CA PRO A 121 -7.34 11.67 -22.86
C PRO A 121 -6.29 11.68 -21.74
N HIS A 122 -6.60 11.07 -20.59
CA HIS A 122 -5.73 11.00 -19.42
C HIS A 122 -5.68 9.56 -18.91
N PRO A 123 -5.03 8.65 -19.65
CA PRO A 123 -4.95 7.25 -19.25
C PRO A 123 -4.15 7.11 -17.95
N ILE A 124 -4.51 6.15 -17.12
CA ILE A 124 -3.76 5.83 -15.91
C ILE A 124 -2.36 5.37 -16.31
N LYS A 125 -1.32 5.99 -15.73
CA LYS A 125 0.09 5.71 -16.03
C LYS A 125 0.87 5.09 -14.87
N TYR A 126 0.26 5.05 -13.68
CA TYR A 126 0.93 4.56 -12.47
C TYR A 126 -0.09 4.14 -11.41
N ILE A 127 0.24 3.13 -10.62
CA ILE A 127 -0.56 2.72 -9.46
C ILE A 127 0.20 3.00 -8.15
N ILE A 128 -0.52 3.47 -7.13
CA ILE A 128 -0.07 3.50 -5.75
C ILE A 128 -0.98 2.55 -4.99
N TYR A 129 -0.46 1.39 -4.62
CA TYR A 129 -1.23 0.34 -3.97
C TYR A 129 -0.82 0.21 -2.50
N ASP A 130 -1.74 -0.23 -1.66
CA ASP A 130 -1.43 -0.52 -0.26
C ASP A 130 -0.44 -1.70 -0.17
N SER A 131 0.57 -1.60 0.70
CA SER A 131 1.64 -2.61 0.77
C SER A 131 1.12 -4.01 1.08
N ILE A 132 0.02 -4.16 1.82
CA ILE A 132 -0.56 -5.46 2.20
C ILE A 132 -1.30 -6.19 1.07
N VAL A 133 -1.41 -5.57 -0.12
CA VAL A 133 -1.97 -6.18 -1.34
C VAL A 133 -0.93 -6.15 -2.47
N PRO A 134 0.23 -6.83 -2.29
CA PRO A 134 1.38 -6.74 -3.19
C PRO A 134 1.08 -7.19 -4.62
N TRP A 135 0.11 -8.10 -4.79
CA TRP A 135 -0.33 -8.64 -6.07
C TRP A 135 -0.85 -7.57 -7.05
N LEU A 136 -1.20 -6.37 -6.57
CA LEU A 136 -1.60 -5.25 -7.42
C LEU A 136 -0.47 -4.74 -8.32
N LEU A 137 0.80 -4.99 -7.96
CA LEU A 137 1.91 -4.69 -8.84
C LEU A 137 1.86 -5.50 -10.13
N ASP A 138 1.47 -6.78 -10.05
CA ASP A 138 1.36 -7.67 -11.20
C ASP A 138 0.20 -7.25 -12.11
N VAL A 139 -0.92 -6.82 -11.52
CA VAL A 139 -2.07 -6.27 -12.26
C VAL A 139 -1.64 -5.04 -13.06
N ALA A 140 -0.93 -4.11 -12.41
CA ALA A 140 -0.43 -2.90 -13.05
C ALA A 140 0.52 -3.21 -14.22
N ARG A 141 1.47 -4.12 -14.01
CA ARG A 141 2.46 -4.50 -15.04
C ARG A 141 1.84 -5.25 -16.20
N SER A 142 0.83 -6.09 -15.93
CA SER A 142 0.04 -6.75 -16.98
C SER A 142 -0.71 -5.74 -17.86
N SER A 143 -1.04 -4.57 -17.31
CA SER A 143 -1.59 -3.43 -18.06
C SER A 143 -0.53 -2.46 -18.60
N GLY A 144 0.76 -2.83 -18.57
CA GLY A 144 1.86 -2.05 -19.12
C GLY A 144 2.25 -0.80 -18.33
N ILE A 145 1.81 -0.70 -17.06
CA ILE A 145 2.17 0.41 -16.17
C ILE A 145 2.93 -0.11 -14.95
N ASP A 146 3.63 0.78 -14.26
CA ASP A 146 4.38 0.45 -13.05
C ASP A 146 3.66 0.98 -11.80
N GLY A 147 4.14 0.59 -10.62
CA GLY A 147 3.52 0.95 -9.36
C GLY A 147 4.48 1.07 -8.20
N CYS A 148 3.99 1.63 -7.10
CA CYS A 148 4.70 1.59 -5.83
C CYS A 148 3.78 1.23 -4.65
N PRO A 149 4.32 0.49 -3.66
CA PRO A 149 3.60 0.19 -2.44
C PRO A 149 3.58 1.42 -1.52
N PHE A 150 2.46 1.58 -0.83
CA PHE A 150 2.23 2.54 0.22
C PHE A 150 2.02 1.80 1.53
N PHE A 151 3.00 1.90 2.42
CA PHE A 151 2.96 1.33 3.75
C PHE A 151 2.26 2.31 4.69
N THR A 152 1.12 1.88 5.23
CA THR A 152 0.31 2.67 6.18
C THR A 152 0.81 2.52 7.62
N GLN A 153 1.61 1.49 7.89
CA GLN A 153 2.23 1.17 9.18
C GLN A 153 3.55 1.94 9.37
N SER A 154 4.03 2.01 10.63
CA SER A 154 5.32 2.60 10.96
C SER A 154 6.48 1.80 10.36
N CYS A 155 7.62 2.46 10.13
CA CYS A 155 8.82 1.79 9.66
C CYS A 155 9.31 0.73 10.67
N ALA A 156 9.19 1.00 11.98
CA ALA A 156 9.58 0.03 13.02
C ALA A 156 8.77 -1.28 12.94
N VAL A 157 7.45 -1.20 12.76
CA VAL A 157 6.59 -2.39 12.60
C VAL A 157 6.91 -3.11 11.30
N GLY A 158 7.08 -2.37 10.21
CA GLY A 158 7.56 -2.93 8.95
C GLY A 158 8.87 -3.70 9.14
N ALA A 159 9.73 -3.22 10.03
CA ALA A 159 11.01 -3.84 10.33
C ALA A 159 10.95 -5.17 11.03
N VAL A 160 10.11 -5.26 12.05
CA VAL A 160 9.82 -6.55 12.68
C VAL A 160 9.26 -7.53 11.64
N TYR A 161 8.29 -7.11 10.82
CA TYR A 161 7.65 -8.00 9.86
C TYR A 161 8.59 -8.47 8.75
N TYR A 162 9.46 -7.61 8.23
CA TYR A 162 10.44 -8.02 7.22
C TYR A 162 11.44 -9.03 7.79
N HIS A 163 11.92 -8.82 9.01
CA HIS A 163 12.84 -9.77 9.64
C HIS A 163 12.18 -11.12 9.94
N ALA A 164 10.90 -11.12 10.33
CA ALA A 164 10.11 -12.36 10.42
C ALA A 164 9.93 -13.02 9.05
N PHE A 165 9.58 -12.25 8.01
CA PHE A 165 9.40 -12.76 6.64
C PHE A 165 10.68 -13.38 6.08
N GLN A 166 11.85 -12.80 6.38
CA GLN A 166 13.16 -13.33 5.98
C GLN A 166 13.60 -14.54 6.84
N GLY A 167 12.84 -14.94 7.86
CA GLY A 167 13.23 -16.02 8.79
C GLY A 167 14.41 -15.65 9.68
N THR A 168 14.68 -14.36 9.88
CA THR A 168 15.81 -13.86 10.69
C THR A 168 15.43 -13.55 12.14
N LEU A 169 14.16 -13.71 12.50
CA LEU A 169 13.69 -13.75 13.88
C LEU A 169 13.66 -15.20 14.35
N ASN A 170 14.43 -15.52 15.40
CA ASN A 170 14.51 -16.87 15.96
C ASN A 170 13.38 -17.08 16.97
N PHE A 171 12.49 -18.05 16.71
CA PHE A 171 11.41 -18.45 17.61
C PHE A 171 11.61 -19.89 18.12
N PRO A 172 11.20 -20.21 19.37
CA PRO A 172 10.81 -19.26 20.42
C PRO A 172 12.02 -18.39 20.83
N PHE A 173 11.76 -17.17 21.27
CA PHE A 173 12.86 -16.30 21.69
C PHE A 173 13.49 -16.87 22.97
N GLU A 174 14.76 -17.27 22.88
CA GLU A 174 15.54 -17.73 24.03
C GLU A 174 15.84 -16.57 25.00
N GLU A 175 15.92 -15.35 24.48
CA GLU A 175 16.20 -14.13 25.22
C GLU A 175 14.92 -13.29 25.45
N PRO A 176 14.83 -12.56 26.59
CA PRO A 176 13.68 -11.71 26.89
C PRO A 176 13.57 -10.47 25.99
N VAL A 177 14.65 -10.14 25.28
CA VAL A 177 14.79 -8.95 24.45
C VAL A 177 15.14 -9.35 23.02
N VAL A 178 14.41 -8.79 22.06
CA VAL A 178 14.63 -8.95 20.63
C VAL A 178 15.42 -7.75 20.12
N SER A 179 16.63 -8.02 19.62
CA SER A 179 17.49 -7.02 19.01
C SER A 179 17.39 -7.09 17.49
N LEU A 180 16.89 -6.01 16.88
CA LEU A 180 16.80 -5.87 15.43
C LEU A 180 17.66 -4.72 14.93
N PRO A 181 18.22 -4.80 13.71
CA PRO A 181 18.95 -3.71 13.12
C PRO A 181 18.12 -2.42 13.15
N SER A 182 18.64 -1.40 13.84
CA SER A 182 18.17 0.00 13.73
C SER A 182 16.83 0.30 14.38
N ILE A 183 16.31 -0.62 15.17
CA ILE A 183 15.22 -0.43 16.11
C ILE A 183 15.83 -0.52 17.52
N PRO A 184 15.36 0.25 18.52
CA PRO A 184 15.69 -0.02 19.91
C PRO A 184 15.37 -1.48 20.29
N PRO A 185 16.08 -2.05 21.28
CA PRO A 185 15.74 -3.39 21.78
C PRO A 185 14.27 -3.44 22.18
N LEU A 186 13.58 -4.51 21.76
CA LEU A 186 12.15 -4.72 22.00
C LEU A 186 11.97 -5.86 23.00
N GLU A 187 11.06 -5.72 23.95
CA GLU A 187 10.61 -6.87 24.73
C GLU A 187 9.64 -7.72 23.89
N PHE A 188 9.45 -8.98 24.29
CA PHE A 188 8.49 -9.88 23.63
C PHE A 188 7.08 -9.28 23.52
N ASN A 189 6.66 -8.49 24.51
CA ASN A 189 5.35 -7.84 24.53
C ASN A 189 5.25 -6.59 23.66
N ASP A 190 6.39 -6.05 23.19
CA ASP A 190 6.43 -4.94 22.25
C ASP A 190 6.26 -5.41 20.80
N LEU A 191 6.43 -6.72 20.54
CA LEU A 191 6.27 -7.30 19.21
C LEU A 191 4.80 -7.29 18.77
N PRO A 192 4.52 -7.07 17.47
CA PRO A 192 3.18 -7.22 16.94
C PRO A 192 2.60 -8.61 17.23
N SER A 193 1.29 -8.68 17.50
CA SER A 193 0.61 -9.94 17.83
C SER A 193 0.77 -10.99 16.73
N PHE A 194 0.78 -10.59 15.46
CA PHE A 194 0.99 -11.49 14.31
C PHE A 194 2.37 -12.19 14.32
N VAL A 195 3.35 -11.61 15.01
CA VAL A 195 4.71 -12.13 15.15
C VAL A 195 4.78 -13.04 16.38
N ARG A 196 4.19 -12.58 17.49
CA ARG A 196 4.17 -13.29 18.77
C ARG A 196 3.31 -14.55 18.77
N ASP A 197 2.17 -14.49 18.09
CA ASP A 197 1.12 -15.51 18.12
C ASP A 197 0.55 -15.69 16.71
N SER A 198 1.41 -16.20 15.82
CA SER A 198 1.10 -16.38 14.40
C SER A 198 -0.12 -17.29 14.17
N GLY A 199 -0.33 -18.28 15.05
CA GLY A 199 -1.45 -19.23 14.98
C GLY A 199 -2.82 -18.62 15.25
N SER A 200 -2.89 -17.45 15.90
CA SER A 200 -4.17 -16.79 16.23
C SER A 200 -4.80 -16.04 15.06
N TYR A 201 -4.10 -15.89 13.94
CA TYR A 201 -4.55 -15.08 12.79
C TYR A 201 -4.33 -15.74 11.42
N PRO A 202 -4.78 -16.99 11.19
CA PRO A 202 -4.41 -17.79 10.02
C PRO A 202 -4.72 -17.13 8.66
N GLY A 203 -5.68 -16.20 8.57
CA GLY A 203 -5.94 -15.42 7.35
C GLY A 203 -5.25 -14.06 7.22
N ILE A 204 -4.94 -13.41 8.34
CA ILE A 204 -4.33 -12.06 8.33
C ILE A 204 -2.81 -12.17 8.29
N TYR A 205 -2.25 -13.24 8.86
CA TYR A 205 -0.82 -13.52 8.88
C TYR A 205 -0.22 -13.44 7.46
N ASP A 206 -0.69 -14.29 6.55
CA ASP A 206 -0.18 -14.33 5.17
C ASP A 206 -0.28 -12.97 4.47
N MET A 207 -1.40 -12.26 4.66
CA MET A 207 -1.61 -10.94 4.10
C MET A 207 -0.57 -9.92 4.60
N VAL A 208 -0.36 -9.83 5.91
CA VAL A 208 0.57 -8.87 6.53
C VAL A 208 2.01 -9.13 6.09
N PHE A 209 2.45 -10.39 6.08
CA PHE A 209 3.83 -10.72 5.69
C PHE A 209 4.05 -10.66 4.17
N SER A 210 2.99 -10.90 3.37
CA SER A 210 3.09 -10.80 1.91
C SER A 210 3.52 -9.42 1.42
N GLN A 211 3.38 -8.35 2.22
CA GLN A 211 3.81 -7.01 1.84
C GLN A 211 5.31 -6.90 1.47
N PHE A 212 6.11 -7.89 1.85
CA PHE A 212 7.53 -7.97 1.50
C PHE A 212 7.86 -8.93 0.35
N SER A 213 6.88 -9.65 -0.22
CA SER A 213 7.11 -10.63 -1.28
C SER A 213 7.69 -10.00 -2.55
N ASN A 214 7.27 -8.77 -2.88
CA ASN A 214 7.73 -8.01 -4.03
C ASN A 214 8.40 -6.69 -3.67
N VAL A 215 8.78 -6.47 -2.41
CA VAL A 215 9.33 -5.17 -1.93
C VAL A 215 10.59 -4.73 -2.68
N ASN A 216 11.29 -5.69 -3.29
CA ASN A 216 12.50 -5.44 -4.04
C ASN A 216 12.27 -4.98 -5.48
N GLU A 217 11.06 -5.12 -6.01
CA GLU A 217 10.78 -4.93 -7.43
C GLU A 217 10.41 -3.47 -7.80
N PRO A 218 9.60 -2.73 -7.03
CA PRO A 218 9.32 -1.32 -7.28
C PRO A 218 10.54 -0.42 -7.10
N GLY A 219 10.68 0.61 -7.94
CA GLY A 219 11.75 1.60 -7.80
C GLY A 219 11.58 2.59 -6.64
N VAL A 220 10.39 2.64 -6.04
CA VAL A 220 9.99 3.58 -4.98
C VAL A 220 9.18 2.86 -3.93
N LEU A 221 9.41 3.14 -2.65
CA LEU A 221 8.58 2.71 -1.53
C LEU A 221 8.06 3.96 -0.80
N LEU A 222 6.76 3.98 -0.49
CA LEU A 222 6.13 5.09 0.22
C LEU A 222 5.77 4.65 1.63
N TRP A 223 6.21 5.38 2.66
CA TRP A 223 5.82 5.11 4.04
C TRP A 223 5.06 6.29 4.64
N ASN A 224 3.95 6.00 5.32
CA ASN A 224 3.18 6.97 6.08
C ASN A 224 3.83 7.33 7.42
N THR A 225 5.01 7.92 7.35
CA THR A 225 5.77 8.43 8.49
C THR A 225 6.51 9.71 8.11
N PHE A 226 7.35 10.25 8.98
CA PHE A 226 8.25 11.36 8.70
C PHE A 226 9.64 11.12 9.30
N THR A 227 10.67 11.75 8.71
CA THR A 227 12.06 11.45 9.00
C THR A 227 12.40 11.63 10.47
N GLU A 228 11.98 12.73 11.08
CA GLU A 228 12.29 13.07 12.47
C GLU A 228 11.67 12.08 13.48
N LEU A 229 10.66 11.30 13.08
CA LEU A 229 10.05 10.27 13.91
C LEU A 229 10.83 8.96 13.90
N GLU A 230 11.32 8.53 12.74
CA GLU A 230 11.84 7.16 12.52
C GLU A 230 13.20 7.13 11.81
N ASP A 231 14.03 8.17 11.95
CA ASP A 231 15.27 8.32 11.15
C ASP A 231 16.24 7.13 11.28
N LYS A 232 16.35 6.58 12.50
CA LYS A 232 17.23 5.43 12.77
C LYS A 232 16.78 4.17 12.02
N VAL A 233 15.49 3.85 12.05
CA VAL A 233 14.94 2.67 11.38
C VAL A 233 15.05 2.82 9.86
N ARG A 234 14.68 4.01 9.36
CA ARG A 234 14.64 4.34 7.93
C ARG A 234 15.96 4.08 7.20
N LEU A 235 17.10 4.40 7.80
CA LEU A 235 18.40 4.39 7.08
C LEU A 235 18.90 2.99 6.74
N LYS A 236 18.45 1.97 7.46
CA LYS A 236 19.10 0.65 7.47
C LYS A 236 18.16 -0.52 7.20
N PHE A 237 16.87 -0.25 7.09
CA PHE A 237 15.84 -1.28 7.12
C PHE A 237 15.49 -1.89 5.74
N LEU A 238 16.09 -1.45 4.63
CA LEU A 238 15.89 -2.02 3.26
C LEU A 238 16.93 -1.51 2.27
#